data_AF-A0A239NYF1-F1
#
_entry.id   AF-A0A239NYF1-F1
#
_cell.length_a   1.000
_cell.length_b   1.000
_cell.length_c   1.000
_cell.angle_alpha   90.00
_cell.angle_beta   90.00
_cell.angle_gamma   90.00
#
_symmetry.space_group_name_H-M   'P 1'
#
loop_
_entity.id
_entity.type
_entity.pdbx_description
1 polymer ?
#
loop_
_entity_poly.entity_id
_entity_poly.type
_entity_poly.pdbx_seq_one_letter_code
_entity_poly.pdbx_strand_id
1 'polypeptide(L)' 'MVDKWEIKRGMADAINAHDVHRLLDLFTEDAIFVSPVGMAEGHEQIAWLFEQFFKGFPDLHLTVWYEATDTDNP' A
#
# COMPACT_ATOMS: atom_id res chain seq x y z
N MET A 1 1.94 14.26 -16.02
CA MET A 1 1.70 14.42 -14.57
C MET A 1 1.14 13.10 -14.10
N VAL A 2 1.76 12.44 -13.12
CA VAL A 2 1.21 11.19 -12.57
C VAL A 2 -0.08 11.54 -11.83
N ASP A 3 -1.17 10.83 -12.11
CA ASP A 3 -2.37 10.93 -11.28
C ASP A 3 -2.05 10.27 -9.93
N LYS A 4 -1.81 11.09 -8.91
CA LYS A 4 -1.49 10.60 -7.56
C LYS A 4 -2.59 9.70 -6.99
N TRP A 5 -3.84 9.92 -7.41
CA TRP A 5 -4.98 9.13 -6.98
C TRP A 5 -5.04 7.77 -7.68
N GLU A 6 -4.52 7.68 -8.91
CA GLU A 6 -4.34 6.39 -9.60
C GLU A 6 -3.38 5.48 -8.83
N ILE A 7 -2.29 6.02 -8.28
CA ILE A 7 -1.37 5.27 -7.42
C ILE A 7 -2.06 4.76 -6.15
N LYS A 8 -2.88 5.60 -5.47
CA LYS A 8 -3.62 5.17 -4.28
C LYS A 8 -4.65 4.07 -4.58
N ARG A 9 -5.38 4.19 -5.69
CA ARG A 9 -6.32 3.15 -6.13
C ARG A 9 -5.59 1.85 -6.48
N GLY A 10 -4.48 1.93 -7.22
CA GLY A 10 -3.64 0.78 -7.53
C GLY A 10 -3.07 0.09 -6.28
N MET A 11 -2.72 0.86 -5.25
CA MET A 11 -2.30 0.33 -3.96
C MET A 11 -3.43 -0.43 -3.26
N ALA A 12 -4.64 0.14 -3.21
CA ALA A 12 -5.80 -0.53 -2.63
C ALA A 12 -6.13 -1.83 -3.37
N ASP A 13 -6.06 -1.82 -4.71
CA ASP A 13 -6.28 -3.00 -5.54
C ASP A 13 -5.24 -4.10 -5.26
N ALA A 14 -3.94 -3.74 -5.17
CA ALA A 14 -2.88 -4.69 -4.86
C ALA A 14 -3.05 -5.30 -3.46
N ILE A 15 -3.42 -4.48 -2.47
CA ILE A 15 -3.72 -4.95 -1.11
C ILE A 15 -4.92 -5.90 -1.11
N ASN A 16 -6.01 -5.56 -1.80
CA ASN A 16 -7.21 -6.40 -1.88
C ASN A 16 -6.98 -7.73 -2.63
N ALA A 17 -6.05 -7.74 -3.58
CA ALA A 17 -5.63 -8.95 -4.29
C ALA A 17 -4.57 -9.77 -3.53
N HIS A 18 -4.08 -9.26 -2.40
CA HIS A 18 -2.95 -9.83 -1.65
C HIS A 18 -1.69 -10.00 -2.52
N ASP A 19 -1.50 -9.09 -3.49
CA ASP A 19 -0.41 -9.13 -4.48
C ASP A 19 0.75 -8.23 -4.03
N VAL A 20 1.69 -8.82 -3.30
CA VAL A 20 2.87 -8.12 -2.77
C VAL A 20 3.77 -7.61 -3.89
N HIS A 21 3.91 -8.34 -5.00
CA HIS A 21 4.78 -7.90 -6.10
C HIS A 21 4.26 -6.62 -6.74
N ARG A 22 2.96 -6.61 -7.09
CA ARG A 22 2.33 -5.41 -7.65
C ARG A 22 2.30 -4.25 -6.66
N LEU A 23 2.25 -4.53 -5.37
CA LEU A 23 2.35 -3.52 -4.32
C LEU A 23 3.74 -2.86 -4.31
N LEU A 24 4.82 -3.65 -4.40
CA LEU A 24 6.19 -3.15 -4.40
C LEU A 24 6.53 -2.30 -5.64
N ASP A 25 5.90 -2.58 -6.79
CA ASP A 25 6.05 -1.76 -8.00
C ASP A 25 5.61 -0.29 -7.81
N LEU A 26 4.83 0.00 -6.76
CA LEU A 26 4.39 1.35 -6.40
C LEU A 26 5.39 2.12 -5.51
N PHE A 27 6.45 1.46 -5.04
CA PHE A 27 7.45 2.03 -4.14
C PHE A 27 8.81 2.15 -4.84
N THR A 28 9.56 3.21 -4.53
CA THR A 28 11.01 3.23 -4.84
C THR A 28 11.75 2.21 -3.98
N GLU A 29 12.93 1.78 -4.42
CA GLU A 29 13.73 0.75 -3.71
C GLU A 29 14.05 1.15 -2.25
N ASP A 30 14.20 2.45 -2.00
CA ASP A 30 14.51 3.08 -0.71
C ASP A 30 13.28 3.65 0.02
N ALA A 31 12.08 3.30 -0.42
CA ALA A 31 10.86 3.85 0.16
C ALA A 31 10.68 3.51 1.64
N ILE A 32 10.05 4.42 2.38
CA ILE A 32 9.69 4.23 3.77
C ILE A 32 8.17 4.17 3.88
N PHE A 33 7.64 3.02 4.28
CA PHE A 33 6.22 2.86 4.58
C PHE A 33 5.97 3.13 6.06
N VAL A 34 5.18 4.16 6.35
CA VAL A 34 4.80 4.54 7.72
C VAL A 34 3.33 4.22 7.94
N SER A 35 3.03 3.52 9.03
CA SER A 35 1.68 3.15 9.42
C SER A 35 1.51 3.21 10.93
N PRO A 36 0.27 3.16 11.47
CA PRO A 36 0.06 3.10 12.91
C PRO A 36 0.75 1.92 13.61
N VAL A 37 1.05 0.83 12.89
CA VAL A 37 1.72 -0.35 13.45
C VAL A 37 3.24 -0.24 13.47
N GLY A 38 3.81 0.78 12.83
CA GLY A 38 5.24 1.00 12.75
C GLY A 38 5.70 1.44 11.36
N MET A 39 7.02 1.34 11.16
CA MET A 39 7.72 1.74 9.94
C MET A 39 8.40 0.53 9.30
N ALA A 40 8.42 0.49 7.97
CA ALA A 40 9.15 -0.47 7.15
C ALA A 40 10.00 0.25 6.11
N GLU A 41 11.30 -0.06 6.08
CA GLU A 41 12.29 0.57 5.20
C GLU A 41 12.69 -0.36 4.05
N GLY A 42 12.55 0.16 2.82
CA GLY A 42 12.88 -0.55 1.59
C GLY A 42 11.92 -1.71 1.28
N HIS A 43 12.06 -2.24 0.07
CA HIS A 43 11.17 -3.28 -0.44
C HIS A 43 11.10 -4.53 0.44
N GLU A 44 12.23 -4.98 1.02
CA GLU A 44 12.24 -6.19 1.84
C GLU A 44 11.38 -6.08 3.10
N GLN A 45 11.47 -4.96 3.84
CA GLN A 45 10.68 -4.78 5.05
C GLN A 45 9.21 -4.48 4.72
N ILE A 46 8.96 -3.75 3.62
CA ILE A 46 7.60 -3.48 3.15
C ILE A 46 6.92 -4.80 2.77
N ALA A 47 7.60 -5.66 2.00
CA ALA A 47 7.10 -6.97 1.63
C ALA A 47 6.78 -7.81 2.86
N TRP A 48 7.74 -7.93 3.79
CA TRP A 48 7.56 -8.69 5.01
C TRP A 48 6.35 -8.22 5.82
N LEU A 49 6.16 -6.91 5.96
CA LEU A 49 5.02 -6.33 6.67
C LEU A 49 3.68 -6.76 6.06
N PHE A 50 3.53 -6.62 4.74
CA PHE A 50 2.28 -6.99 4.06
C PHE A 50 2.04 -8.50 4.05
N GLU A 51 3.09 -9.31 3.88
CA GLU A 51 3.00 -10.77 4.02
C GLU A 51 2.51 -11.20 5.41
N GLN A 52 3.01 -10.56 6.48
CA GLN A 52 2.50 -10.84 7.83
C GLN A 52 1.04 -10.41 7.99
N PHE A 53 0.66 -9.28 7.39
CA PHE A 53 -0.72 -8.80 7.41
C PHE A 53 -1.68 -9.77 6.72
N PHE A 54 -1.35 -10.22 5.51
CA PHE A 54 -2.18 -11.19 4.76
C PHE A 54 -2.23 -12.55 5.45
N LYS A 55 -1.12 -12.98 6.06
CA LYS A 55 -1.11 -14.23 6.84
C LYS A 55 -1.99 -14.12 8.10
N GLY A 56 -2.00 -12.97 8.77
CA GLY A 56 -2.82 -12.71 9.95
C GLY A 56 -4.31 -12.51 9.63
N PHE A 57 -4.60 -11.94 8.46
CA PHE A 57 -5.95 -11.61 7.98
C PHE A 57 -6.13 -12.09 6.52
N PRO A 58 -6.34 -13.40 6.30
CA PRO A 58 -6.45 -13.97 4.95
C PRO A 58 -7.65 -13.47 4.14
N ASP A 59 -8.63 -12.87 4.79
CA ASP A 59 -9.83 -12.27 4.20
C ASP A 59 -9.78 -10.73 4.20
N LEU A 60 -8.62 -10.13 4.46
CA LEU A 60 -8.45 -8.67 4.44
C LEU A 60 -8.94 -8.08 3.11
N HIS A 61 -9.85 -7.11 3.23
CA HIS A 61 -10.35 -6.32 2.11
C HIS A 61 -10.59 -4.88 2.57
N LEU A 62 -9.91 -3.94 1.92
CA LEU A 62 -10.10 -2.52 2.06
C LEU A 62 -11.34 -2.08 1.28
N THR A 63 -12.28 -1.46 1.97
CA THR A 63 -13.34 -0.66 1.33
C THR A 63 -12.91 0.80 1.42
N VAL A 64 -12.78 1.49 0.29
CA VAL A 64 -12.46 2.93 0.26
C VAL A 64 -13.77 3.72 0.40
N TRP A 65 -13.93 4.43 1.52
CA TRP A 65 -15.18 5.15 1.82
C TRP A 65 -15.17 6.60 1.33
N TYR A 66 -13.97 7.18 1.18
CA TYR A 66 -13.78 8.56 0.77
C TYR A 66 -12.38 8.74 0.15
N GLU A 67 -12.32 9.34 -1.04
CA GLU A 67 -11.09 9.83 -1.65
C GLU A 67 -11.08 11.36 -1.54
N ALA A 68 -10.15 11.91 -0.76
CA ALA A 68 -10.04 13.35 -0.52
C ALA A 68 -9.37 14.07 -1.71
N THR A 69 -9.94 13.96 -2.91
CA THR A 69 -9.28 14.32 -4.17
C THR A 69 -8.84 15.78 -4.29
N ASP A 70 -9.39 16.65 -3.44
CA ASP A 70 -9.14 18.08 -3.43
C ASP A 70 -7.97 18.49 -2.51
N THR A 71 -7.26 17.55 -1.86
CA THR A 71 -6.08 17.86 -1.03
C THR A 71 -4.78 17.83 -1.83
N ASP A 72 -3.87 18.77 -1.55
CA ASP A 72 -2.57 18.90 -2.24
C ASP A 72 -1.65 17.68 -2.04
N ASN A 73 -1.82 17.00 -0.90
CA ASN A 73 -1.11 15.79 -0.53
C ASN A 73 -2.09 14.60 -0.56
N PRO A 74 -1.87 13.58 -1.40
CA PRO A 74 -2.70 12.39 -1.42
C PRO A 74 -2.58 11.62 -0.12
#